data_AF-A0A1M6ECG3-F1
#
_entry.id   AF-A0A1M6ECG3-F1
#
_cell.length_a   1.000
_cell.length_b   1.000
_cell.length_c   1.000
_cell.angle_alpha   90.00
_cell.angle_beta   90.00
_cell.angle_gamma   90.00
#
_symmetry.space_group_name_H-M   'P 1'
#
loop_
_entity.id
_entity.type
_entity.pdbx_description
1 polymer ?
#
loop_
_entity_poly.entity_id
_entity_poly.type
_entity_poly.pdbx_seq_one_letter_code
_entity_poly.pdbx_strand_id
1 'polypeptide(L)'
;MEREIFAKNILTRVKEPKKCFNAHYNMNLYRGWEHGCIYCDSRSQCYGIECFDRVQIKINALDILEKDLRSKRKKALIGTGSISDPYTPIEKDVQLTIKVHALHELYTDTEAR
;
A
#
# COMPACT_ATOMS: atom_id res chain seq x y z
N MET A 1 1.15 16.56 -12.73
CA MET A 1 -0.19 16.62 -12.11
C MET A 1 -1.13 15.48 -12.51
N GLU A 2 -0.86 14.68 -13.55
CA GLU A 2 -1.76 13.59 -13.99
C GLU A 2 -1.60 12.24 -13.26
N ARG A 3 -0.74 12.17 -12.22
CA ARG A 3 -0.40 10.92 -11.53
C ARG A 3 -0.92 10.85 -10.10
N GLU A 4 -1.60 11.88 -9.58
CA GLU A 4 -2.03 11.93 -8.18
C GLU A 4 -3.50 11.53 -8.04
N ILE A 5 -3.79 10.64 -7.10
CA ILE A 5 -5.15 10.19 -6.79
C ILE A 5 -5.41 10.24 -5.29
N PHE A 6 -6.68 10.40 -4.93
CA PHE A 6 -7.13 10.24 -3.56
C PHE A 6 -7.60 8.80 -3.32
N ALA A 7 -7.12 8.19 -2.26
CA ALA A 7 -7.59 6.89 -1.79
C ALA A 7 -8.69 7.06 -0.75
N LYS A 8 -9.61 6.09 -0.68
CA LYS A 8 -10.56 5.96 0.43
C LYS A 8 -9.94 5.20 1.61
N ASN A 9 -9.21 4.13 1.29
CA ASN A 9 -8.55 3.25 2.25
C ASN A 9 -7.13 2.95 1.77
N ILE A 10 -6.19 2.82 2.70
CA ILE A 10 -4.82 2.37 2.43
C ILE A 10 -4.62 0.94 2.93
N LEU A 11 -5.10 0.64 4.15
CA LEU A 11 -5.10 -0.71 4.70
C LEU A 11 -6.40 -1.42 4.38
N THR A 12 -6.30 -2.58 3.73
CA THR A 12 -7.44 -3.47 3.46
C THR A 12 -7.29 -4.75 4.25
N ARG A 13 -8.34 -5.15 4.99
CA ARG A 13 -8.31 -6.38 5.79
C ARG A 13 -8.28 -7.61 4.89
N VAL A 14 -7.36 -8.53 5.17
CA VAL A 14 -7.33 -9.85 4.52
C VAL A 14 -8.37 -10.74 5.22
N LYS A 15 -9.34 -11.27 4.46
CA LYS A 15 -10.41 -12.12 5.02
C LYS A 15 -9.86 -13.42 5.60
N GLU A 16 -8.96 -14.06 4.86
CA GLU A 16 -8.37 -15.36 5.21
C GLU A 16 -6.85 -15.28 5.04
N PRO A 17 -6.10 -14.91 6.10
CA PRO A 17 -4.64 -14.87 6.02
C PRO A 17 -4.10 -16.28 5.78
N LYS A 18 -3.35 -16.46 4.69
CA LYS A 18 -2.69 -17.74 4.41
C LYS A 18 -1.63 -18.02 5.47
N LYS A 19 -1.55 -19.27 5.92
CA LYS A 19 -0.58 -19.73 6.95
C LYS A 19 0.87 -19.32 6.65
N CYS A 20 1.27 -19.27 5.39
CA CYS A 20 2.64 -18.97 4.96
C CYS A 20 3.01 -17.47 4.96
N PHE A 21 2.03 -16.55 4.97
CA PHE A 21 2.32 -15.11 4.90
C PHE A 21 1.81 -14.33 6.12
N ASN A 22 0.79 -14.85 6.82
CA ASN A 22 0.20 -14.29 8.05
C ASN A 22 -0.10 -12.77 8.03
N ALA A 23 -0.21 -12.16 6.85
CA ALA A 23 -0.56 -10.75 6.68
C ALA A 23 -2.04 -10.54 6.99
N HIS A 24 -2.33 -9.66 7.94
CA HIS A 24 -3.68 -9.35 8.38
C HIS A 24 -4.30 -8.21 7.55
N TYR A 25 -3.44 -7.31 7.06
CA TYR A 25 -3.81 -6.20 6.21
C TYR A 25 -2.90 -6.16 4.99
N ASN A 26 -3.46 -5.75 3.86
CA ASN A 26 -2.69 -5.38 2.67
C ASN A 26 -2.67 -3.85 2.56
N MET A 27 -1.49 -3.31 2.29
CA MET A 27 -1.26 -1.91 2.05
C MET A 27 -0.96 -1.69 0.56
N ASN A 28 -1.70 -0.77 -0.06
CA ASN A 28 -1.49 -0.40 -1.46
C ASN A 28 -1.32 1.12 -1.56
N LEU A 29 -0.11 1.57 -1.87
CA LEU A 29 0.27 2.98 -1.97
C LEU A 29 0.12 3.54 -3.38
N TYR A 30 0.16 2.64 -4.37
CA TYR A 30 0.12 2.98 -5.78
C TYR A 30 -1.03 2.28 -6.48
N ARG A 31 -1.28 2.70 -7.72
CA ARG A 31 -2.16 2.01 -8.65
C ARG A 31 -1.49 2.02 -10.02
N GLY A 32 -1.46 0.88 -10.69
CA GLY A 32 -0.68 0.70 -11.93
C GLY A 32 0.76 0.27 -11.65
N TRP A 33 1.49 0.01 -12.74
CA TRP A 33 2.83 -0.57 -12.73
C TRP A 33 3.64 -0.12 -13.95
N GLU A 34 4.80 0.49 -13.70
CA GLU A 34 5.66 1.05 -14.75
C GLU A 34 6.58 0.01 -15.43
N HIS A 35 6.85 -1.17 -14.84
CA HIS A 35 7.75 -2.16 -15.45
C HIS A 35 7.08 -3.07 -16.50
N GLY A 36 5.77 -2.96 -16.69
CA GLY A 36 5.09 -3.62 -17.80
C GLY A 36 5.07 -5.16 -17.78
N CYS A 37 5.23 -5.82 -16.62
CA CYS A 37 5.17 -7.28 -16.51
C CYS A 37 3.92 -7.86 -17.20
N ILE A 38 4.11 -8.70 -18.24
CA ILE A 38 3.01 -9.21 -19.08
C ILE A 38 2.09 -10.19 -18.34
N TYR A 39 2.59 -10.82 -17.29
CA TYR A 39 1.90 -11.82 -16.48
C TYR A 39 1.30 -11.24 -15.18
N CYS A 40 1.31 -9.91 -15.01
CA CYS A 40 0.81 -9.30 -13.79
C CYS A 40 -0.72 -9.47 -13.67
N ASP A 41 -1.17 -10.10 -12.59
CA ASP A 41 -2.59 -10.33 -12.31
C ASP A 41 -3.39 -9.01 -12.24
N SER A 42 -2.78 -7.95 -11.71
CA SER A 42 -3.37 -6.62 -11.59
C SER A 42 -3.74 -5.96 -12.93
N ARG A 43 -3.35 -6.55 -14.08
CA ARG A 43 -3.82 -6.17 -15.43
C ARG A 43 -5.26 -6.59 -15.71
N SER A 44 -5.81 -7.52 -14.95
CA SER A 44 -7.17 -8.02 -15.15
C SER A 44 -8.20 -6.89 -14.99
N GLN A 45 -9.22 -6.92 -15.87
CA GLN A 45 -10.32 -5.94 -15.85
C GLN A 45 -11.09 -5.94 -14.52
N CYS A 46 -11.04 -7.03 -13.74
CA CYS A 46 -11.70 -7.11 -12.44
C CYS A 46 -11.15 -6.10 -11.41
N TYR A 47 -9.91 -5.63 -11.59
CA TYR A 47 -9.30 -4.60 -10.74
C TYR A 47 -9.60 -3.17 -11.22
N GLY A 48 -10.17 -3.03 -12.43
CA GLY A 48 -10.59 -1.76 -13.00
C GLY A 48 -9.47 -0.72 -13.10
N ILE A 49 -8.20 -1.13 -13.28
CA ILE A 49 -7.07 -0.20 -13.40
C ILE A 49 -6.99 0.27 -14.86
N GLU A 50 -7.48 1.47 -15.12
CA GLU A 50 -7.28 2.17 -16.39
C GLU A 50 -5.84 2.66 -16.51
N CYS A 51 -5.27 2.61 -17.72
CA CYS A 51 -3.88 3.00 -17.98
C CYS A 51 -2.89 2.33 -17.01
N PHE A 52 -2.89 1.00 -16.94
CA PHE A 52 -2.04 0.22 -16.02
C PHE A 52 -0.55 0.56 -16.11
N ASP A 53 -0.08 1.01 -17.27
CA ASP A 53 1.27 1.47 -17.56
C ASP A 53 1.65 2.80 -16.88
N ARG A 54 0.67 3.56 -16.38
CA ARG A 54 0.88 4.84 -15.69
C ARG A 54 0.62 4.68 -14.20
N VAL A 55 1.69 4.73 -13.40
CA VAL A 55 1.56 4.67 -11.94
C VAL A 55 0.89 5.93 -11.41
N GLN A 56 -0.17 5.71 -10.64
CA GLN A 56 -0.89 6.71 -9.86
C GLN A 56 -0.51 6.62 -8.38
N ILE A 57 -0.21 7.76 -7.78
CA ILE A 57 0.27 7.94 -6.41
C ILE A 57 -0.92 8.32 -5.54
N LYS A 58 -1.11 7.60 -4.42
CA LYS A 58 -2.12 7.94 -3.42
C LYS A 58 -1.59 9.01 -2.47
N ILE A 59 -1.83 10.28 -2.78
CA ILE A 59 -1.21 11.40 -2.06
C ILE A 59 -1.66 11.55 -0.60
N ASN A 60 -2.89 11.13 -0.30
CA ASN A 60 -3.44 11.14 1.06
C ASN A 60 -3.14 9.84 1.84
N ALA A 61 -2.15 9.05 1.41
CA ALA A 61 -1.88 7.77 2.02
C ALA A 61 -1.39 7.88 3.47
N LEU A 62 -0.58 8.89 3.79
CA LEU A 62 -0.05 9.09 5.13
C LEU A 62 -1.16 9.44 6.13
N ASP A 63 -2.06 10.36 5.77
CA ASP A 63 -3.17 10.79 6.64
C ASP A 63 -4.12 9.63 6.96
N ILE A 64 -4.47 8.83 5.94
CA ILE A 64 -5.33 7.66 6.12
C ILE A 64 -4.62 6.61 6.97
N LEU A 65 -3.35 6.34 6.69
CA LEU A 65 -2.59 5.35 7.44
C LEU A 65 -2.46 5.75 8.91
N GLU A 66 -2.15 7.02 9.19
CA GLU A 66 -2.04 7.50 10.58
C GLU A 66 -3.34 7.29 11.34
N LYS A 67 -4.47 7.66 10.73
CA LYS A 67 -5.80 7.44 11.30
C LYS A 67 -6.07 5.95 11.55
N ASP A 68 -5.73 5.10 10.58
CA ASP A 68 -5.90 3.66 10.70
C ASP A 68 -5.05 3.09 11.85
N LEU A 69 -3.75 3.46 11.93
CA LEU A 69 -2.82 3.01 12.97
C LEU A 69 -3.29 3.47 14.36
N ARG A 70 -3.72 4.73 14.53
CA ARG A 70 -4.30 5.25 15.79
C ARG A 70 -5.55 4.47 16.24
N SER A 71 -6.33 3.97 15.29
CA SER A 71 -7.57 3.24 15.57
C SER A 71 -7.34 1.77 15.94
N LYS A 72 -6.26 1.14 15.48
CA LYS A 72 -5.99 -0.27 15.77
C LYS A 72 -5.57 -0.46 17.23
N ARG A 73 -6.03 -1.56 17.83
CA ARG A 73 -5.77 -1.94 19.22
C ARG A 73 -4.97 -3.23 19.37
N LYS A 74 -4.83 -3.99 18.28
CA LYS A 74 -4.13 -5.27 18.25
C LYS A 74 -2.98 -5.19 17.27
N LYS A 75 -1.81 -5.71 17.65
CA LYS A 75 -0.68 -5.91 16.75
C LYS A 75 -1.13 -6.79 15.58
N ALA A 76 -0.75 -6.41 14.37
CA ALA A 76 -1.14 -7.08 13.15
C ALA A 76 -0.06 -6.89 12.10
N LEU A 77 0.17 -7.91 11.27
CA LEU A 77 1.12 -7.83 10.17
C LEU A 77 0.48 -7.13 8.98
N ILE A 78 1.20 -6.17 8.40
CA ILE A 78 0.80 -5.47 7.19
C ILE A 78 1.68 -5.96 6.04
N GLY A 79 1.06 -6.55 5.02
CA GLY A 79 1.71 -6.93 3.78
C GLY A 79 1.66 -5.78 2.76
N THR A 80 2.72 -5.68 1.95
CA THR A 80 2.80 -4.81 0.76
C THR A 80 2.97 -5.70 -0.47
N GLY A 81 2.80 -5.14 -1.69
CA GLY A 81 2.99 -5.92 -2.92
C GLY A 81 1.81 -6.84 -3.28
N SER A 82 0.61 -6.53 -2.81
CA SER A 82 -0.58 -7.32 -3.14
C SER A 82 -1.17 -6.96 -4.52
N ILE A 83 -1.36 -5.67 -4.79
CA ILE A 83 -1.86 -5.16 -6.08
C ILE A 83 -0.84 -4.23 -6.73
N SER A 84 -0.14 -3.44 -5.92
CA SER A 84 0.96 -2.57 -6.34
C SER A 84 2.21 -2.91 -5.54
N ASP A 85 3.36 -3.03 -6.21
CA ASP A 85 4.61 -3.24 -5.48
C ASP A 85 5.11 -1.96 -4.82
N PRO A 86 5.73 -2.07 -3.62
CA PRO A 86 6.51 -0.99 -3.04
C PRO A 86 7.78 -0.76 -3.87
N TYR A 87 8.43 0.39 -3.68
CA TYR A 87 9.73 0.68 -4.32
C TYR A 87 9.71 0.65 -5.86
N THR A 88 8.60 1.10 -6.45
CA THR A 88 8.48 1.38 -7.89
C THR A 88 9.49 2.45 -8.34
N PRO A 89 9.79 2.60 -9.64
CA PRO A 89 10.75 3.60 -10.11
C PRO A 89 10.44 5.03 -9.65
N ILE A 90 9.14 5.37 -9.55
CA ILE A 90 8.66 6.66 -9.03
C ILE A 90 9.07 6.94 -7.57
N GLU A 91 9.41 5.92 -6.77
CA GLU A 91 9.85 6.09 -5.37
C GLU A 91 11.16 6.86 -5.23
N LYS A 92 11.97 6.93 -6.31
CA LYS A 92 13.15 7.81 -6.36
C LYS A 92 12.77 9.27 -6.10
N ASP A 93 11.58 9.67 -6.53
CA ASP A 93 11.11 11.06 -6.42
C ASP A 93 10.14 11.23 -5.24
N VAL A 94 9.18 10.31 -5.05
CA VAL A 94 8.08 10.53 -4.09
C VAL A 94 8.36 10.01 -2.68
N GLN A 95 9.19 8.98 -2.55
CA GLN A 95 9.59 8.38 -1.28
C GLN A 95 8.39 8.00 -0.38
N LEU A 96 7.28 7.54 -0.95
CA LEU A 96 6.05 7.31 -0.19
C LEU A 96 6.14 6.05 0.67
N THR A 97 6.74 4.97 0.15
CA THR A 97 6.94 3.72 0.89
C THR A 97 7.79 3.95 2.12
N ILE A 98 8.90 4.69 2.01
CA ILE A 98 9.76 4.97 3.16
C ILE A 98 9.09 5.89 4.19
N LYS A 99 8.32 6.90 3.75
CA LYS A 99 7.54 7.76 4.66
C LYS A 99 6.48 6.96 5.42
N VAL A 100 5.80 6.06 4.74
CA VAL A 100 4.80 5.16 5.33
C VAL A 100 5.44 4.16 6.28
N HIS A 101 6.61 3.63 5.94
CA HIS A 101 7.36 2.73 6.81
C HIS A 101 7.81 3.45 8.09
N ALA A 102 8.40 4.65 7.98
CA ALA A 102 8.77 5.47 9.12
C ALA A 102 7.56 5.80 10.01
N LEU A 103 6.42 6.16 9.39
CA LEU A 103 5.17 6.37 10.14
C LEU A 103 4.75 5.10 10.88
N HIS A 104 4.82 3.94 10.24
CA HIS A 104 4.48 2.67 10.89
C HIS A 104 5.39 2.37 12.09
N GLU A 105 6.70 2.60 11.97
CA GLU A 105 7.68 2.40 13.05
C GLU A 105 7.33 3.21 14.31
N LEU A 106 6.92 4.48 14.14
CA LEU A 106 6.47 5.34 15.25
C LEU A 106 5.29 4.75 16.05
N TYR A 107 4.49 3.87 15.44
CA TYR A 107 3.36 3.21 16.08
C TYR A 107 3.65 1.75 16.48
N THR A 108 4.77 1.15 16.05
CA THR A 108 5.17 -0.21 16.42
C THR A 108 6.26 -0.29 17.47
N ASP A 109 7.12 0.73 17.60
CA ASP A 109 8.22 0.79 18.59
C ASP A 109 7.75 0.98 20.04
N THR A 110 6.46 0.80 20.32
CA THR A 110 5.98 0.60 21.68
C THR A 110 6.27 -0.84 22.14
N GLU A 111 7.52 -1.10 22.52
CA GLU A 111 7.81 -1.93 23.70
C GLU A 111 7.54 -1.16 25.02
N ALA A 112 7.01 0.07 24.94
CA ALA A 112 6.71 0.98 26.06
C ALA A 112 5.22 1.37 26.21
N ARG A 113 4.28 0.47 25.91
CA ARG A 113 2.87 0.58 26.35
C ARG A 113 2.25 -0.79 26.62
#